data_AF-A0A662IPA8-F1
#
_entry.id   AF-A0A662IPA8-F1
#
_cell.length_a   1.000
_cell.length_b   1.000
_cell.length_c   1.000
_cell.angle_alpha   90.00
_cell.angle_beta   90.00
_cell.angle_gamma   90.00
#
_symmetry.space_group_name_H-M   'P 1'
#
loop_
_entity.id
_entity.type
_entity.pdbx_description
1 polymer ?
#
loop_
_entity_poly.entity_id
_entity_poly.type
_entity_poly.pdbx_seq_one_letter_code
_entity_poly.pdbx_strand_id
1 'polypeptide(L)' 'MKGKLSHLCRSRVGDYRIIYRLERCKIEIYDVGHRERIYERL' A
#
# COMPACT_ATOMS: atom_id res chain seq x y z
N MET A 1 8.24 2.74 0.41
CA MET A 1 8.63 1.51 -0.31
C MET A 1 9.90 1.78 -1.12
N LYS A 2 10.58 0.78 -1.70
CA LYS A 2 11.84 0.96 -2.44
C LYS A 2 11.66 0.57 -3.92
N GLY A 3 12.56 1.05 -4.78
CA GLY A 3 12.57 0.71 -6.21
C GLY A 3 11.31 1.18 -6.93
N LYS A 4 10.72 0.31 -7.76
CA LYS A 4 9.52 0.62 -8.58
C LYS A 4 8.30 1.06 -7.77
N LEU A 5 8.23 0.71 -6.49
CA LEU A 5 7.12 1.04 -5.58
C LEU A 5 7.36 2.33 -4.79
N SER A 6 8.38 3.14 -5.13
CA SER A 6 8.73 4.37 -4.41
C SER A 6 7.59 5.39 -4.32
N HIS A 7 6.68 5.38 -5.30
CA HIS A 7 5.51 6.26 -5.38
C HIS A 7 4.33 5.81 -4.50
N LEU A 8 4.42 4.63 -3.88
CA LEU A 8 3.38 4.07 -3.03
C LEU A 8 3.69 4.26 -1.54
N CYS A 9 2.65 4.61 -0.82
CA CYS A 9 2.58 4.71 0.63
C CYS A 9 2.02 3.41 1.22
N ARG A 10 2.27 3.22 2.53
CA ARG A 10 1.78 2.06 3.28
C ARG A 10 1.36 2.47 4.68
N SER A 11 0.14 2.08 5.06
CA SER A 11 -0.34 2.15 6.44
C SER A 11 -0.52 0.76 7.03
N ARG A 12 -0.29 0.62 8.35
CA ARG A 12 -0.48 -0.63 9.11
C ARG A 12 -1.78 -0.55 9.89
N VAL A 13 -2.57 -1.61 9.83
CA VAL A 13 -3.80 -1.79 10.61
C VAL A 13 -3.76 -3.19 11.21
N GLY A 14 -3.20 -3.33 12.42
CA GLY A 14 -2.88 -4.64 13.00
C GLY A 14 -1.97 -5.45 12.07
N ASP A 15 -2.39 -6.67 11.73
CA ASP A 15 -1.70 -7.55 10.77
C ASP A 15 -2.04 -7.28 9.30
N TYR A 16 -2.87 -6.27 9.03
CA TYR A 16 -3.21 -5.82 7.69
C TYR A 16 -2.39 -4.61 7.27
N ARG A 17 -2.26 -4.43 5.96
CA ARG A 17 -1.62 -3.29 5.33
C ARG A 17 -2.57 -2.68 4.31
N ILE A 18 -2.53 -1.36 4.22
CA ILE A 18 -3.17 -0.59 3.15
C ILE A 18 -2.05 -0.03 2.30
N ILE A 19 -2.05 -0.34 1.01
CA ILE A 19 -1.11 0.19 0.03
C ILE A 19 -1.86 1.22 -0.81
N TYR A 20 -1.35 2.44 -0.85
CA TYR A 20 -2.07 3.55 -1.45
C TYR A 20 -1.11 4.56 -2.09
N ARG A 21 -1.61 5.37 -3.02
CA ARG A 21 -0.94 6.58 -3.50
C ARG A 21 -1.67 7.81 -3.00
N LEU A 22 -0.90 8.83 -2.65
CA LEU A 22 -1.43 10.16 -2.37
C LEU A 22 -1.42 11.00 -3.64
N GLU A 23 -2.57 11.57 -3.95
CA GLU A 23 -2.74 12.62 -4.94
C GLU A 23 -3.31 13.88 -4.27
N ARG A 24 -3.39 14.99 -5.00
CA ARG A 24 -3.98 16.22 -4.47
C ARG A 24 -5.45 15.96 -4.09
N CYS A 25 -5.74 16.00 -2.79
CA CYS A 25 -7.07 15.76 -2.20
C CYS A 25 -7.67 14.38 -2.50
N LYS A 26 -6.86 13.38 -2.86
CA LYS A 26 -7.34 12.02 -3.16
C LYS A 26 -6.35 10.98 -2.63
N ILE A 27 -6.91 9.91 -2.07
CA ILE A 27 -6.16 8.71 -1.69
C ILE A 27 -6.64 7.58 -2.59
N GLU A 28 -5.74 7.05 -3.41
CA GLU A 28 -6.03 5.90 -4.26
C GLU A 28 -5.52 4.63 -3.58
N ILE A 29 -6.43 3.75 -3.19
CA ILE A 29 -6.09 2.47 -2.56
C ILE A 29 -5.84 1.45 -3.66
N TYR A 30 -4.64 0.86 -3.66
CA TYR A 30 -4.24 -0.18 -4.61
C TYR A 30 -4.58 -1.56 -4.08
N ASP A 31 -4.27 -1.81 -2.81
CA ASP A 31 -4.56 -3.10 -2.18
C ASP A 31 -4.73 -2.95 -0.66
N VAL A 32 -5.53 -3.85 -0.10
CA VAL A 32 -5.73 -4.03 1.33
C VAL A 32 -5.66 -5.52 1.63
N GLY A 33 -4.68 -5.91 2.44
CA GLY A 33 -4.43 -7.33 2.66
C GLY A 33 -3.56 -7.63 3.87
N HIS A 34 -3.51 -8.91 4.21
CA HIS A 34 -2.67 -9.42 5.29
C HIS A 34 -1.19 -9.18 4.97
N ARG A 35 -0.38 -8.85 5.98
CA ARG A 35 1.03 -8.47 5.85
C ARG A 35 1.90 -9.46 5.09
N GLU A 36 1.50 -10.74 5.09
CA GLU A 36 2.23 -11.87 4.51
C GLU A 36 2.02 -12.00 3.00
N ARG A 37 0.82 -11.66 2.51
CA ARG A 37 0.42 -11.91 1.11
C ARG A 37 0.32 -10.65 0.27
N ILE A 38 0.22 -9.47 0.90
CA ILE A 38 -0.07 -8.21 0.19
C ILE A 38 1.01 -7.81 -0.83
N TYR A 39 2.24 -8.32 -0.72
CA TYR A 39 3.30 -8.04 -1.69
C TYR A 39 3.38 -9.04 -2.83
N GLU A 40 2.64 -10.15 -2.77
CA GLU A 40 2.62 -11.14 -3.88
C GLU A 40 1.90 -10.59 -5.11
N ARG A 41 1.07 -9.55 -4.91
CA ARG A 41 0.20 -8.93 -5.92
C ARG A 41 0.70 -7.57 -6.43
N LEU A 42 1.81 -7.06 -5.88
CA LEU A 42 2.39 -5.72 -6.15
C LEU A 42 3.74 -5.82 -6.84
#